data_AF-A0A075VBP8-F1
#
_entry.id   AF-A0A075VBP8-F1
#
_cell.length_a   1.000
_cell.length_b   1.000
_cell.length_c   1.000
_cell.angle_alpha   90.00
_cell.angle_beta   90.00
_cell.angle_gamma   90.00
#
_symmetry.space_group_name_H-M   'P 1'
#
loop_
_entity.id
_entity.type
_entity.pdbx_description
1 polymer ?
#
loop_
_entity_poly.entity_id
_entity_poly.type
_entity_poly.pdbx_seq_one_letter_code
_entity_poly.pdbx_strand_id
1 'polypeptide(L)'
;MELLEYVTGLLEGTLGSPWLWVIVFLVSGLDALLPFMPSETTVITVAVLIGTDFAQLALLALIAALGAWLGDCLGYTVGAAAGPRALARLQRGPDGVRRYEWAKIQVRRNAVLLILAARYLPGGRVASGLANGSLGYPPRKFVPLDALGAGIWAVYSVLIGLVGGAAFADEPEKGLLLSFALGLLLVAAIEIGRRVRVRILTRRRAAAGTSDNGVRVEP
;
A
#
# COMPACT_ATOMS: atom_id res chain seq x y z
N MET A 1 9.10 -23.46 31.39
CA MET A 1 10.27 -22.55 31.50
C MET A 1 11.27 -22.80 30.38
N GLU A 2 11.66 -24.04 30.06
CA GLU A 2 12.61 -24.30 28.94
C GLU A 2 12.11 -23.88 27.54
N LEU A 3 10.82 -24.00 27.24
CA LEU A 3 10.27 -23.53 25.95
C LEU A 3 10.33 -22.01 25.82
N LEU A 4 10.09 -21.29 26.93
CA LEU A 4 10.21 -19.84 27.00
C LEU A 4 11.68 -19.42 26.84
N GLU A 5 12.62 -20.11 27.50
CA GLU A 5 14.07 -19.86 27.37
C GLU A 5 14.62 -20.15 25.98
N TYR A 6 14.14 -21.22 25.32
CA TYR A 6 14.51 -21.56 23.94
C TYR A 6 13.95 -20.54 22.95
N VAL A 7 12.70 -20.11 23.13
CA VAL A 7 12.06 -19.06 22.31
C VAL A 7 12.74 -17.71 22.54
N THR A 8 13.07 -17.33 23.78
CA THR A 8 13.83 -16.10 24.06
C THR A 8 15.24 -16.16 23.51
N GLY A 9 15.92 -17.31 23.58
CA GLY A 9 17.26 -17.48 22.98
C GLY A 9 17.24 -17.42 21.44
N LEU A 10 16.21 -17.96 20.80
CA LEU A 10 16.00 -17.80 19.35
C LEU A 10 15.66 -16.35 19.00
N LEU A 11 14.86 -15.67 19.83
CA LEU A 11 14.48 -14.26 19.66
C LEU A 11 15.67 -13.33 19.84
N GLU A 12 16.51 -13.50 20.87
CA GLU A 12 17.74 -12.71 21.06
C GLU A 12 18.75 -12.93 19.92
N GLY A 13 18.89 -14.18 19.43
CA GLY A 13 19.74 -14.50 18.29
C GLY A 13 19.23 -13.97 16.95
N THR A 14 17.90 -13.83 16.78
CA THR A 14 17.29 -13.36 15.53
C THR A 14 17.05 -11.85 15.50
N LEU A 15 16.72 -11.23 16.65
CA LEU A 15 16.56 -9.77 16.81
C LEU A 15 17.91 -9.04 16.88
N GLY A 16 18.95 -9.70 17.39
CA GLY A 16 20.34 -9.22 17.34
C GLY A 16 21.02 -9.40 15.98
N SER A 17 20.41 -10.16 15.07
CA SER A 17 20.95 -10.43 13.74
C SER A 17 20.58 -9.30 12.76
N PRO A 18 21.56 -8.58 12.18
CA PRO A 18 21.31 -7.54 11.18
C PRO A 18 20.46 -8.02 9.99
N TRP A 19 20.43 -9.34 9.77
CA TRP A 19 19.71 -9.99 8.69
C TRP A 19 18.20 -9.87 8.80
N LEU A 20 17.60 -9.84 10.00
CA LEU A 20 16.15 -9.67 10.14
C LEU A 20 15.70 -8.31 9.58
N TRP A 21 16.44 -7.25 9.92
CA TRP A 21 16.19 -5.91 9.43
C TRP A 21 16.39 -5.79 7.92
N VAL A 22 17.42 -6.44 7.39
CA VAL A 22 17.66 -6.53 5.94
C VAL A 22 16.52 -7.27 5.24
N ILE A 23 16.03 -8.38 5.79
CA ILE A 23 14.90 -9.14 5.22
C ILE A 23 13.65 -8.28 5.22
N VAL A 24 13.30 -7.62 6.33
CA VAL A 24 12.12 -6.73 6.39
C VAL A 24 12.23 -5.62 5.34
N PHE A 25 13.40 -4.99 5.23
CA PHE A 25 13.66 -3.95 4.24
C PHE A 25 13.48 -4.47 2.81
N LEU A 26 14.09 -5.61 2.48
CA LEU A 26 14.03 -6.21 1.15
C LEU A 26 12.64 -6.70 0.80
N VAL A 27 11.95 -7.39 1.70
CA VAL A 27 10.58 -7.86 1.48
C VAL A 27 9.64 -6.68 1.29
N SER A 28 9.74 -5.63 2.11
CA SER A 28 8.91 -4.43 1.97
C SER A 28 9.21 -3.67 0.68
N GLY A 29 10.47 -3.59 0.26
CA GLY A 29 10.86 -2.94 -1.00
C GLY A 29 10.52 -3.76 -2.25
N LEU A 30 10.64 -5.09 -2.18
CA LEU A 30 10.27 -5.98 -3.27
C LEU A 30 8.75 -6.07 -3.45
N ASP A 31 7.97 -5.93 -2.38
CA ASP A 31 6.51 -5.87 -2.46
C ASP A 31 5.98 -4.70 -3.29
N ALA A 32 6.69 -3.57 -3.25
CA ALA A 32 6.40 -2.43 -4.12
C ALA A 32 6.63 -2.72 -5.62
N LEU A 33 7.42 -3.75 -5.94
CA LEU A 33 7.74 -4.17 -7.31
C LEU A 33 6.99 -5.44 -7.73
N LEU A 34 6.67 -6.32 -6.77
CA LEU A 34 6.10 -7.64 -6.98
C LEU A 34 4.87 -7.80 -6.07
N PRO A 35 3.65 -7.87 -6.63
CA PRO A 35 2.39 -7.86 -5.87
C PRO A 35 2.11 -9.12 -5.05
N PHE A 36 3.06 -10.06 -5.01
CA PHE A 36 2.93 -11.36 -4.36
C PHE A 36 3.70 -11.42 -3.02
N MET A 37 4.44 -10.37 -2.65
CA MET A 37 5.27 -10.45 -1.46
C MET A 37 4.44 -10.36 -0.17
N PRO A 38 4.69 -11.26 0.80
CA PRO A 38 3.98 -11.26 2.08
C PRO A 38 4.55 -10.20 3.05
N SER A 39 4.66 -8.94 2.60
CA SER A 39 5.28 -7.85 3.37
C SER A 39 4.50 -7.53 4.64
N GLU A 40 3.17 -7.46 4.53
CA GLU A 40 2.28 -7.10 5.62
C GLU A 40 2.29 -8.16 6.72
N THR A 41 2.24 -9.45 6.36
CA THR A 41 2.38 -10.54 7.32
C THR A 41 3.76 -10.57 7.94
N THR A 42 4.83 -10.28 7.18
CA THR A 42 6.20 -10.25 7.72
C THR A 42 6.34 -9.18 8.80
N VAL A 43 5.91 -7.94 8.53
CA VAL A 43 6.00 -6.84 9.50
C VAL A 43 5.12 -7.12 10.72
N ILE A 44 3.90 -7.62 10.54
CA ILE A 44 3.01 -7.97 11.66
C ILE A 44 3.63 -9.07 12.52
N THR A 45 4.14 -10.15 11.91
CA THR A 45 4.79 -11.25 12.65
C THR A 45 6.01 -10.77 13.42
N VAL A 46 6.88 -9.96 12.81
CA VAL A 46 8.05 -9.41 13.51
C VAL A 46 7.61 -8.49 14.65
N ALA A 47 6.57 -7.67 14.47
CA ALA A 47 6.02 -6.84 15.53
C ALA A 47 5.43 -7.65 16.70
N VAL A 48 4.74 -8.77 16.42
CA VAL A 48 4.26 -9.71 17.45
C VAL A 48 5.44 -10.29 18.24
N LEU A 49 6.51 -10.69 17.55
CA LEU A 49 7.71 -11.26 18.18
C LEU A 49 8.49 -10.24 19.04
N ILE A 50 8.49 -8.97 18.64
CA ILE A 50 9.09 -7.88 19.42
C ILE A 50 8.29 -7.59 20.70
N GLY A 51 6.97 -7.80 20.69
CA GLY A 51 6.12 -7.56 21.86
C GLY A 51 5.97 -6.07 22.18
N THR A 52 6.17 -5.69 23.44
CA THR A 52 5.98 -4.31 23.95
C THR A 52 7.24 -3.44 23.94
N ASP A 53 8.32 -3.88 23.27
CA ASP A 53 9.51 -3.04 23.08
C ASP A 53 9.26 -1.96 22.02
N PHE A 54 8.79 -0.80 22.49
CA PHE A 54 8.49 0.35 21.64
C PHE A 54 9.68 0.87 20.82
N ALA A 55 10.93 0.69 21.29
CA ALA A 55 12.11 1.14 20.57
C ALA A 55 12.35 0.26 19.34
N GLN A 56 12.25 -1.06 19.50
CA GLN A 56 12.37 -2.01 18.40
C GLN A 56 11.18 -1.93 17.43
N LEU A 57 9.96 -1.68 17.93
CA LEU A 57 8.79 -1.47 17.08
C LEU A 57 8.91 -0.19 16.23
N ALA A 58 9.46 0.88 16.80
CA ALA A 58 9.73 2.11 16.05
C ALA A 58 10.80 1.88 14.97
N LEU A 59 11.85 1.11 15.28
CA LEU A 59 12.87 0.72 14.31
C LEU A 59 12.27 -0.13 13.18
N LEU A 60 11.41 -1.10 13.52
CA LEU A 60 10.69 -1.92 12.55
C LEU A 60 9.82 -1.08 11.62
N ALA A 61 9.03 -0.15 12.18
CA ALA A 61 8.21 0.74 11.39
C ALA A 61 9.07 1.59 10.43
N LEU A 62 10.20 2.11 10.92
CA LEU A 62 11.12 2.91 10.11
C LEU A 62 11.72 2.10 8.95
N ILE A 63 12.24 0.91 9.24
CA ILE A 63 12.90 0.06 8.23
C ILE A 63 11.90 -0.45 7.19
N ALA A 64 10.72 -0.89 7.61
CA ALA A 64 9.66 -1.31 6.71
C ALA A 64 9.18 -0.15 5.82
N ALA A 65 8.97 1.04 6.40
CA ALA A 65 8.58 2.24 5.65
C ALA A 65 9.65 2.64 4.63
N LEU A 66 10.93 2.64 5.01
CA LEU A 66 12.04 2.96 4.12
C LEU A 66 12.15 1.97 2.96
N GLY A 67 12.04 0.67 3.24
CA GLY A 67 12.05 -0.37 2.22
C GLY A 67 10.93 -0.17 1.20
N ALA A 68 9.68 -0.04 1.69
CA ALA A 68 8.51 0.17 0.85
C ALA A 68 8.62 1.45 0.01
N TRP A 69 9.00 2.58 0.63
CA TRP A 69 9.16 3.87 -0.03
C TRP A 69 10.23 3.85 -1.13
N LEU A 70 11.37 3.22 -0.87
CA LEU A 70 12.44 3.08 -1.87
C LEU A 70 11.99 2.17 -3.02
N GLY A 71 11.28 1.08 -2.73
CA GLY A 71 10.68 0.22 -3.74
C GLY A 71 9.67 0.95 -4.64
N ASP A 72 8.77 1.75 -4.04
CA ASP A 72 7.78 2.55 -4.76
C ASP A 72 8.47 3.62 -5.64
N CYS A 73 9.55 4.23 -5.13
CA CYS A 73 10.39 5.16 -5.88
C CYS A 73 11.13 4.48 -7.05
N LEU A 74 11.64 3.27 -6.87
CA LEU A 74 12.20 2.46 -7.95
C LEU A 74 11.13 2.18 -9.02
N GLY A 75 9.94 1.73 -8.62
CA GLY A 75 8.81 1.54 -9.54
C GLY A 75 8.45 2.80 -10.33
N TYR A 76 8.43 3.96 -9.66
CA TYR A 76 8.25 5.25 -10.32
C TYR A 76 9.36 5.54 -11.35
N THR A 77 10.63 5.34 -10.99
CA THR A 77 11.76 5.60 -11.92
C THR A 77 11.75 4.66 -13.11
N VAL A 78 11.42 3.38 -12.91
CA VAL A 78 11.24 2.40 -14.00
C VAL A 78 10.10 2.85 -14.90
N GLY A 79 8.96 3.28 -14.34
CA GLY A 79 7.85 3.84 -15.10
C GLY A 79 8.23 5.09 -15.89
N ALA A 80 9.03 5.98 -15.31
CA ALA A 80 9.50 7.21 -15.97
C ALA A 80 10.51 6.92 -17.09
N ALA A 81 11.39 5.94 -16.92
CA ALA A 81 12.39 5.57 -17.91
C ALA A 81 11.81 4.72 -19.06
N ALA A 82 10.89 3.79 -18.75
CA ALA A 82 10.22 2.94 -19.74
C ALA A 82 9.02 3.65 -20.41
N GLY A 83 8.48 4.68 -19.75
CA GLY A 83 7.32 5.46 -20.16
C GLY A 83 7.39 5.93 -21.61
N PRO A 84 8.42 6.66 -22.06
CA PRO A 84 8.48 7.20 -23.42
C PRO A 84 8.40 6.13 -24.51
N ARG A 85 9.00 4.95 -24.31
CA ARG A 85 8.99 3.85 -25.29
C ARG A 85 7.69 3.07 -25.29
N ALA A 86 7.14 2.76 -24.11
CA ALA A 86 5.86 2.08 -23.97
C ALA A 86 4.70 2.99 -24.45
N LEU A 87 4.80 4.27 -24.14
CA LEU A 87 3.81 5.28 -24.49
C LEU A 87 3.84 5.64 -25.98
N ALA A 88 5.01 5.66 -26.62
CA ALA A 88 5.10 5.82 -28.08
C ALA A 88 4.40 4.69 -28.85
N ARG A 89 4.33 3.47 -28.29
CA ARG A 89 3.52 2.38 -28.85
C ARG A 89 2.02 2.55 -28.57
N LEU A 90 1.67 3.07 -27.39
CA LEU A 90 0.28 3.26 -26.95
C LEU A 90 -0.41 4.50 -27.56
N GLN A 91 0.37 5.51 -27.94
CA GLN A 91 -0.08 6.74 -28.62
C GLN A 91 -0.22 6.57 -30.14
N ARG A 92 -0.15 5.35 -30.67
CA ARG A 92 -0.39 5.10 -32.10
C ARG A 92 -1.87 5.38 -32.42
N GLY A 93 -2.10 6.46 -33.16
CA GLY A 93 -3.41 6.90 -33.62
C GLY A 93 -4.09 7.95 -32.73
N PRO A 94 -5.05 8.71 -33.27
CA PRO A 94 -5.69 9.84 -32.59
C PRO A 94 -6.44 9.44 -31.31
N ASP A 95 -6.99 8.22 -31.24
CA ASP A 95 -7.63 7.70 -30.02
C ASP A 95 -6.63 7.38 -28.91
N GLY A 96 -5.42 6.96 -29.24
CA GLY A 96 -4.34 6.67 -28.27
C GLY A 96 -3.85 7.94 -27.57
N VAL A 97 -3.69 9.02 -28.34
CA VAL A 97 -3.33 10.35 -27.80
C VAL A 97 -4.42 10.88 -26.88
N ARG A 98 -5.70 10.76 -27.26
CA ARG A 98 -6.84 11.20 -26.44
C ARG A 98 -6.95 10.44 -25.11
N ARG A 99 -6.72 9.11 -25.13
CA ARG A 99 -6.70 8.27 -23.92
C ARG A 99 -5.54 8.62 -22.99
N TYR A 100 -4.36 8.91 -23.55
CA TYR A 100 -3.20 9.33 -22.77
C TYR A 100 -3.42 10.66 -22.06
N GLU A 101 -3.92 11.69 -22.75
CA GLU A 101 -4.20 12.99 -22.13
C GLU A 101 -5.31 12.88 -21.06
N TRP A 102 -6.34 12.07 -21.31
CA TRP A 102 -7.36 11.77 -20.30
C TRP A 102 -6.75 11.10 -19.05
N ALA A 103 -5.90 10.09 -19.24
CA ALA A 103 -5.24 9.39 -18.12
C ALA A 103 -4.32 10.33 -17.34
N LYS A 104 -3.58 11.20 -18.02
CA LYS A 104 -2.70 12.21 -17.41
C LYS A 104 -3.47 13.23 -16.58
N ILE A 105 -4.62 13.71 -17.09
CA ILE A 105 -5.52 14.60 -16.34
C ILE A 105 -6.06 13.88 -15.10
N GLN A 106 -6.46 12.61 -15.26
CA GLN A 106 -7.06 11.85 -14.17
C GLN A 106 -6.05 11.52 -13.07
N VAL A 107 -4.82 11.18 -13.44
CA VAL A 107 -3.72 10.97 -12.48
C VAL A 107 -3.39 12.27 -11.77
N ARG A 108 -3.27 13.40 -12.47
CA ARG A 108 -3.01 14.70 -11.81
C ARG A 108 -4.11 15.12 -10.85
N ARG A 109 -5.38 14.88 -11.22
CA ARG A 109 -6.54 15.28 -10.41
C ARG A 109 -6.77 14.37 -9.20
N ASN A 110 -6.41 13.09 -9.30
CA ASN A 110 -6.64 12.10 -8.25
C ASN A 110 -5.35 11.52 -7.67
N ALA A 111 -4.19 12.17 -7.88
CA ALA A 111 -2.87 11.63 -7.52
C ALA A 111 -2.80 11.18 -6.06
N VAL A 112 -3.29 12.00 -5.14
CA VAL A 112 -3.34 11.67 -3.71
C VAL A 112 -4.11 10.37 -3.46
N LEU A 113 -5.27 10.23 -4.10
CA LEU A 113 -6.13 9.07 -3.94
C LEU A 113 -5.54 7.84 -4.65
N LEU A 114 -4.86 8.01 -5.79
CA LEU A 114 -4.19 6.92 -6.49
C LEU A 114 -2.92 6.46 -5.78
N ILE A 115 -2.18 7.35 -5.13
CA ILE A 115 -0.97 6.99 -4.39
C ILE A 115 -1.34 6.33 -3.06
N LEU A 116 -2.34 6.86 -2.33
CA LEU A 116 -2.75 6.31 -1.05
C LEU A 116 -3.67 5.08 -1.20
N ALA A 117 -4.68 5.13 -2.08
CA ALA A 117 -5.65 4.04 -2.19
C ALA A 117 -5.09 2.82 -2.93
N ALA A 118 -4.15 3.01 -3.87
CA ALA A 118 -3.57 1.88 -4.58
C ALA A 118 -2.69 1.00 -3.68
N ARG A 119 -2.32 1.46 -2.49
CA ARG A 119 -1.65 0.63 -1.48
C ARG A 119 -2.52 -0.47 -0.90
N TYR A 120 -3.84 -0.32 -0.98
CA TYR A 120 -4.79 -1.32 -0.48
C TYR A 120 -5.31 -2.26 -1.58
N LEU A 121 -4.86 -2.08 -2.83
CA LEU A 121 -5.17 -3.00 -3.92
C LEU A 121 -3.97 -3.93 -4.16
N PRO A 122 -4.18 -5.25 -4.28
CA PRO A 122 -3.13 -6.16 -4.73
C PRO A 122 -2.53 -5.68 -6.06
N GLY A 123 -1.23 -5.40 -6.09
CA GLY A 123 -0.53 -4.81 -7.24
C GLY A 123 -0.87 -3.37 -7.59
N GLY A 124 -1.67 -2.70 -6.77
CA GLY A 124 -1.95 -1.28 -6.92
C GLY A 124 -0.71 -0.40 -6.69
N ARG A 125 0.20 -0.77 -5.78
CA ARG A 125 1.50 -0.09 -5.58
C ARG A 125 2.31 -0.05 -6.87
N VAL A 126 2.57 -1.22 -7.45
CA VAL A 126 3.29 -1.39 -8.72
C VAL A 126 2.61 -0.59 -9.83
N ALA A 127 1.30 -0.74 -9.99
CA ALA A 127 0.54 -0.05 -11.03
C ALA A 127 0.55 1.47 -10.84
N SER A 128 0.43 1.97 -9.61
CA SER A 128 0.42 3.39 -9.28
C SER A 128 1.79 4.02 -9.48
N GLY A 129 2.86 3.38 -9.01
CA GLY A 129 4.25 3.83 -9.23
C GLY A 129 4.57 3.91 -10.72
N LEU A 130 4.33 2.82 -11.46
CA LEU A 130 4.55 2.77 -12.91
C LEU A 130 3.69 3.78 -13.68
N ALA A 131 2.41 3.94 -13.32
CA ALA A 131 1.52 4.91 -13.96
C ALA A 131 1.96 6.35 -13.69
N ASN A 132 2.25 6.71 -12.43
CA ASN A 132 2.72 8.05 -12.09
C ASN A 132 4.06 8.38 -12.77
N GLY A 133 4.98 7.42 -12.83
CA GLY A 133 6.25 7.56 -13.53
C GLY A 133 6.06 7.74 -15.04
N SER A 134 5.31 6.83 -15.68
CA SER A 134 5.11 6.84 -17.13
C SER A 134 4.31 8.03 -17.65
N LEU A 135 3.40 8.58 -16.83
CA LEU A 135 2.62 9.78 -17.15
C LEU A 135 3.34 11.09 -16.77
N GLY A 136 4.55 11.01 -16.22
CA GLY A 136 5.37 12.17 -15.87
C GLY A 136 4.79 13.01 -14.72
N TYR A 137 4.23 12.37 -13.69
CA TYR A 137 3.78 13.06 -12.49
C TYR A 137 4.99 13.58 -11.69
N PRO A 138 5.02 14.83 -11.20
CA PRO A 138 6.24 15.41 -10.64
C PRO A 138 6.80 14.60 -9.45
N PRO A 139 8.09 14.18 -9.45
CA PRO A 139 8.66 13.37 -8.38
C PRO A 139 8.64 14.10 -7.03
N ARG A 140 8.82 15.43 -7.04
CA ARG A 140 8.72 16.30 -5.86
C ARG A 140 7.36 16.24 -5.15
N LYS A 141 6.30 15.81 -5.85
CA LYS A 141 4.96 15.63 -5.29
C LYS A 141 4.69 14.17 -4.95
N PHE A 142 5.19 13.24 -5.77
CA PHE A 142 5.05 11.80 -5.56
C PHE A 142 5.77 11.35 -4.29
N VAL A 143 7.07 11.64 -4.20
CA VAL A 143 7.97 11.15 -3.15
C VAL A 143 7.46 11.43 -1.73
N PRO A 144 7.02 12.66 -1.36
CA PRO A 144 6.52 12.92 -0.01
C PRO A 144 5.14 12.30 0.27
N LEU A 145 4.25 12.24 -0.72
CA LEU A 145 2.95 11.56 -0.58
C LEU A 145 3.13 10.05 -0.39
N ASP A 146 4.08 9.49 -1.15
CA ASP A 146 4.43 8.10 -1.06
C ASP A 146 5.12 7.76 0.27
N ALA A 147 6.06 8.60 0.74
CA ALA A 147 6.64 8.45 2.07
C ALA A 147 5.58 8.46 3.18
N LEU A 148 4.61 9.39 3.09
CA LEU A 148 3.52 9.48 4.07
C LEU A 148 2.71 8.19 4.14
N GLY A 149 2.28 7.65 3.00
CA GLY A 149 1.51 6.41 3.03
C GLY A 149 2.35 5.17 3.38
N ALA A 150 3.67 5.18 3.13
CA ALA A 150 4.57 4.09 3.55
C ALA A 150 4.70 4.10 5.08
N GLY A 151 4.83 5.30 5.66
CA GLY A 151 4.82 5.51 7.10
C GLY A 151 3.50 5.10 7.75
N ILE A 152 2.36 5.54 7.21
CA ILE A 152 1.04 5.11 7.71
C ILE A 152 0.92 3.59 7.64
N TRP A 153 1.35 2.98 6.53
CA TRP A 153 1.34 1.54 6.34
C TRP A 153 2.14 0.81 7.42
N ALA A 154 3.41 1.17 7.57
CA ALA A 154 4.29 0.55 8.54
C ALA A 154 3.78 0.73 9.98
N VAL A 155 3.30 1.93 10.33
CA VAL A 155 2.76 2.21 11.67
C VAL A 155 1.54 1.34 11.96
N TYR A 156 0.56 1.25 11.05
CA TYR A 156 -0.62 0.41 11.33
C TYR A 156 -0.25 -1.07 11.40
N SER A 157 0.66 -1.56 10.54
CA SER A 157 1.09 -2.97 10.57
C SER A 157 1.77 -3.30 11.90
N VAL A 158 2.63 -2.41 12.38
CA VAL A 158 3.29 -2.54 13.69
C VAL A 158 2.28 -2.46 14.84
N LEU A 159 1.30 -1.56 14.78
CA LEU A 159 0.24 -1.48 15.81
C LEU A 159 -0.63 -2.75 15.85
N ILE A 160 -0.99 -3.32 14.71
CA ILE A 160 -1.71 -4.60 14.64
C ILE A 160 -0.88 -5.71 15.29
N GLY A 161 0.42 -5.75 14.99
CA GLY A 161 1.34 -6.72 15.60
C GLY A 161 1.53 -6.51 17.10
N LEU A 162 1.65 -5.27 17.56
CA LEU A 162 1.74 -4.92 18.98
C LEU A 162 0.49 -5.36 19.75
N VAL A 163 -0.71 -5.08 19.22
CA VAL A 163 -1.97 -5.53 19.83
C VAL A 163 -2.07 -7.06 19.81
N GLY A 164 -1.66 -7.71 18.71
CA GLY A 164 -1.62 -9.17 18.61
C GLY A 164 -0.64 -9.82 19.61
N GLY A 165 0.54 -9.23 19.79
CA GLY A 165 1.54 -9.69 20.77
C GLY A 165 1.09 -9.47 22.21
N ALA A 166 0.48 -8.32 22.50
CA ALA A 166 -0.01 -7.99 23.84
C ALA A 166 -1.25 -8.80 24.26
N ALA A 167 -2.12 -9.17 23.31
CA ALA A 167 -3.36 -9.90 23.60
C ALA A 167 -3.19 -11.42 23.71
N PHE A 168 -2.07 -11.98 23.24
CA PHE A 168 -1.86 -13.45 23.14
C PHE A 168 -0.48 -13.91 23.63
N ALA A 169 0.09 -13.21 24.61
CA ALA A 169 1.40 -13.56 25.19
C ALA A 169 1.48 -15.02 25.71
N ASP A 170 0.35 -15.60 26.13
CA ASP A 170 0.27 -16.97 26.63
C ASP A 170 -0.10 -18.02 25.54
N GLU A 171 -0.58 -17.60 24.35
CA GLU A 171 -1.05 -18.49 23.28
C GLU A 171 -0.76 -17.92 21.86
N PRO A 172 0.51 -17.95 21.41
CA PRO A 172 0.97 -17.27 20.19
C PRO A 172 0.29 -17.75 18.88
N GLU A 173 -0.15 -19.00 18.81
CA GLU A 173 -0.93 -19.54 17.69
C GLU A 173 -2.28 -18.86 17.48
N LYS A 174 -2.97 -18.48 18.57
CA LYS A 174 -4.24 -17.73 18.50
C LYS A 174 -3.99 -16.25 18.18
N GLY A 175 -2.87 -15.70 18.64
CA GLY A 175 -2.44 -14.34 18.27
C GLY A 175 -2.19 -14.20 16.77
N LEU A 176 -1.50 -15.17 16.18
CA LEU A 176 -1.27 -15.22 14.73
C LEU A 176 -2.59 -15.30 13.95
N LEU A 177 -3.51 -16.19 14.37
CA LEU A 177 -4.82 -16.35 13.75
C LEU A 177 -5.69 -15.09 13.89
N LEU A 178 -5.68 -14.42 15.05
CA LEU A 178 -6.46 -13.20 15.25
C LEU A 178 -5.88 -12.03 14.45
N SER A 179 -4.56 -11.84 14.42
CA SER A 179 -3.92 -10.82 13.58
C SER A 179 -4.25 -11.02 12.10
N PHE A 180 -4.27 -12.28 11.64
CA PHE A 180 -4.70 -12.62 10.28
C PHE A 180 -6.18 -12.29 10.04
N ALA A 181 -7.06 -12.62 11.00
CA ALA A 181 -8.50 -12.34 10.93
C ALA A 181 -8.81 -10.83 10.96
N LEU A 182 -8.11 -10.06 11.80
CA LEU A 182 -8.23 -8.60 11.88
C LEU A 182 -7.71 -7.92 10.62
N GLY A 183 -6.58 -8.38 10.07
CA GLY A 183 -6.08 -7.92 8.77
C GLY A 183 -7.10 -8.15 7.65
N LEU A 184 -7.68 -9.36 7.58
CA LEU A 184 -8.76 -9.69 6.65
C LEU A 184 -10.01 -8.82 6.84
N LEU A 185 -10.42 -8.58 8.10
CA LEU A 185 -11.57 -7.73 8.43
C LEU A 185 -11.34 -6.27 8.04
N LEU A 186 -10.13 -5.74 8.27
CA LEU A 186 -9.77 -4.38 7.90
C LEU A 186 -9.80 -4.21 6.38
N VAL A 187 -9.20 -5.16 5.64
CA VAL A 187 -9.24 -5.20 4.17
C VAL A 187 -10.69 -5.31 3.67
N ALA A 188 -11.50 -6.17 4.27
CA ALA A 188 -12.91 -6.31 3.92
C ALA A 188 -13.71 -5.02 4.20
N ALA A 189 -13.48 -4.36 5.33
CA ALA A 189 -14.13 -3.10 5.68
C ALA A 189 -13.76 -1.97 4.71
N ILE A 190 -12.49 -1.88 4.31
CA ILE A 190 -12.00 -0.92 3.31
C ILE A 190 -12.66 -1.19 1.95
N GLU A 191 -12.70 -2.45 1.51
CA GLU A 191 -13.31 -2.85 0.23
C GLU A 191 -14.84 -2.63 0.22
N ILE A 192 -15.54 -2.93 1.32
CA ILE A 192 -16.96 -2.64 1.49
C ILE A 192 -17.22 -1.14 1.47
N GLY A 193 -16.45 -0.36 2.25
CA GLY A 193 -16.54 1.10 2.26
C GLY A 193 -16.33 1.71 0.88
N ARG A 194 -15.38 1.15 0.11
CA ARG A 194 -15.12 1.54 -1.28
C ARG A 194 -16.29 1.20 -2.20
N ARG A 195 -16.85 -0.02 -2.13
CA ARG A 195 -18.03 -0.42 -2.92
C ARG A 195 -19.24 0.45 -2.62
N VAL A 196 -19.46 0.79 -1.35
CA VAL A 196 -20.54 1.66 -0.91
C VAL A 196 -20.34 3.09 -1.41
N ARG A 197 -19.13 3.66 -1.27
CA ARG A 197 -18.82 5.00 -1.81
C ARG A 197 -18.99 5.08 -3.32
N VAL A 198 -18.49 4.09 -4.06
CA VAL A 198 -18.63 4.05 -5.52
C VAL A 198 -20.10 3.99 -5.90
N ARG A 199 -20.90 3.13 -5.25
CA ARG A 199 -22.36 3.03 -5.47
C ARG A 199 -23.10 4.33 -5.14
N ILE A 200 -22.73 5.02 -4.07
CA ILE A 200 -23.34 6.30 -3.69
C ILE A 200 -22.99 7.39 -4.72
N LEU A 201 -21.75 7.45 -5.18
CA LEU A 201 -21.29 8.43 -6.17
C LEU A 201 -21.88 8.19 -7.57
N THR A 202 -22.05 6.95 -8.01
CA THR A 202 -22.76 6.64 -9.27
C THR A 202 -24.26 6.96 -9.17
N ARG A 203 -24.91 6.67 -8.04
CA ARG A 203 -26.32 7.04 -7.82
C ARG A 203 -26.54 8.55 -7.83
N ARG A 204 -25.64 9.33 -7.23
CA ARG A 204 -25.71 10.80 -7.25
C ARG A 204 -25.52 11.40 -8.65
N ARG A 205 -24.65 10.83 -9.48
CA ARG A 205 -24.50 11.26 -10.89
C ARG A 205 -25.71 10.88 -11.75
N ALA A 206 -26.29 9.71 -11.52
CA ALA A 206 -27.51 9.30 -12.21
C ALA A 206 -28.70 10.22 -11.85
N ALA A 207 -28.83 10.62 -10.58
CA ALA A 207 -29.88 11.57 -10.15
C ALA A 207 -29.64 13.01 -10.65
N ALA A 208 -28.38 13.45 -10.80
CA ALA A 208 -28.06 14.78 -11.31
C ALA A 208 -28.19 14.90 -12.84
N GLY A 209 -28.03 13.80 -13.59
CA GLY A 209 -28.16 13.78 -15.04
C GLY A 209 -29.62 13.83 -15.55
N THR A 210 -30.60 13.50 -14.70
CA THR A 210 -32.03 13.52 -15.08
C THR A 210 -32.66 14.91 -14.97
N SER A 211 -32.07 15.85 -14.22
CA SER A 211 -32.59 17.22 -14.07
C SER A 211 -32.18 18.19 -15.18
N ASP A 212 -31.19 17.85 -16.01
CA ASP A 212 -30.68 18.74 -17.07
C ASP A 212 -31.36 18.51 -18.44
N ASN A 213 -32.13 17.43 -18.59
CA ASN A 213 -32.75 17.06 -19.87
C ASN A 213 -34.19 17.60 -20.06
N GLY A 214 -34.59 18.61 -19.27
CA GLY A 214 -35.95 19.14 -19.20
C GLY A 214 -36.15 20.55 -19.77
N VAL A 215 -35.14 21.18 -20.39
CA VAL A 215 -35.28 22.55 -20.92
C VAL A 215 -34.92 22.62 -22.40
N ARG A 216 -35.96 22.92 -23.19
CA ARG A 216 -36.04 23.22 -24.64
C ARG A 216 -36.12 22.00 -25.57
N VAL A 217 -37.33 21.74 -26.07
CA VAL A 217 -37.77 22.26 -27.39
C VAL A 217 -39.30 22.38 -27.34
N GLU A 218 -39.83 23.61 -27.36
CA GLU A 218 -41.20 23.86 -27.85
C GLU A 218 -41.08 24.54 -29.22
N PRO A 219 -41.82 24.08 -30.24
CA PRO A 219 -41.86 24.68 -31.58
C PRO A 219 -42.70 25.96 -31.65
#